data_AF-A0A0D1DQN8-F1
#
_entry.id   AF-A0A0D1DQN8-F1
#
_cell.length_a   1.000
_cell.length_b   1.000
_cell.length_c   1.000
_cell.angle_alpha   90.00
_cell.angle_beta   90.00
_cell.angle_gamma   90.00
#
_symmetry.space_group_name_H-M   'P 1'
#
loop_
_entity.id
_entity.type
_entity.pdbx_description
1 polymer ?
#
loop_
_entity_poly.entity_id
_entity_poly.type
_entity_poly.pdbx_seq_one_letter_code
_entity_poly.pdbx_strand_id
1 'polypeptide(L)'
;MKILSLLLFALSATLSVIATRYTNVFNLYNSETPHESPAARLPDHLNNEWWLHVQSQSYPPNAMDHDTLRRDLSSDINHRRFLYLGHTAWGRPDMVLAVPLQNGANADRTHTWAILSVHKSENPKRPPYFFVHNYVKVSDGRATLARLAQAYGPQNGVLEHGQALTLEEVFDELKMLQPADWPH
;
A
#
# COMPACT_ATOMS: atom_id res chain seq x y z
N MET A 1 -41.11 -11.78 -12.54
CA MET A 1 -40.25 -10.71 -11.97
C MET A 1 -39.77 -11.06 -10.54
N LYS A 2 -38.98 -12.13 -10.34
CA LYS A 2 -38.41 -12.48 -9.01
C LYS A 2 -36.91 -12.80 -9.04
N ILE A 3 -36.30 -12.88 -10.22
CA ILE A 3 -34.91 -13.35 -10.39
C ILE A 3 -33.90 -12.19 -10.24
N LEU A 4 -34.30 -10.95 -10.60
CA LEU A 4 -33.43 -9.78 -10.52
C LEU A 4 -33.09 -9.38 -9.08
N SER A 5 -34.02 -9.57 -8.15
CA SER A 5 -33.85 -9.21 -6.73
C SER A 5 -32.86 -10.15 -6.03
N LEU A 6 -32.93 -11.46 -6.29
CA LEU A 6 -32.01 -12.43 -5.68
C LEU A 6 -30.56 -12.24 -6.12
N LEU A 7 -30.32 -11.86 -7.37
CA LEU A 7 -28.98 -11.55 -7.87
C LEU A 7 -28.39 -10.29 -7.22
N LEU A 8 -29.20 -9.24 -7.02
CA LEU A 8 -28.75 -8.02 -6.34
C LEU A 8 -28.43 -8.27 -4.85
N PHE A 9 -29.25 -9.05 -4.14
CA PHE A 9 -28.99 -9.39 -2.74
C PHE A 9 -27.78 -10.31 -2.56
N ALA A 10 -27.59 -11.29 -3.45
CA ALA A 10 -26.42 -12.16 -3.42
C ALA A 10 -25.13 -11.39 -3.70
N LEU A 11 -25.14 -10.45 -4.65
CA LEU A 11 -23.97 -9.61 -4.97
C LEU A 11 -23.63 -8.63 -3.84
N SER A 12 -24.66 -8.04 -3.21
CA SER A 12 -24.47 -7.14 -2.06
C SER A 12 -23.97 -7.88 -0.82
N ALA A 13 -24.46 -9.10 -0.58
CA ALA A 13 -24.01 -9.95 0.52
C ALA A 13 -22.57 -10.46 0.30
N THR A 14 -22.16 -10.82 -0.91
CA THR A 14 -20.78 -11.23 -1.19
C THR A 14 -19.81 -10.04 -1.11
N LEU A 15 -20.17 -8.87 -1.65
CA LEU A 15 -19.38 -7.64 -1.47
C LEU A 15 -19.25 -7.25 0.01
N SER A 16 -20.34 -7.36 0.78
CA SER A 16 -20.35 -7.11 2.22
C SER A 16 -19.48 -8.12 2.99
N VAL A 17 -19.57 -9.41 2.69
CA VAL A 17 -18.74 -10.46 3.34
C VAL A 17 -17.26 -10.33 2.98
N ILE A 18 -16.93 -9.94 1.75
CA ILE A 18 -15.55 -9.66 1.33
C ILE A 18 -15.03 -8.40 2.04
N ALA A 19 -15.79 -7.31 2.06
CA ALA A 19 -15.39 -6.08 2.78
C ALA A 19 -15.26 -6.28 4.30
N THR A 20 -16.09 -7.15 4.89
CA THR A 20 -16.05 -7.49 6.34
C THR A 20 -14.90 -8.44 6.69
N ARG A 21 -14.44 -9.29 5.76
CA ARG A 21 -13.30 -10.20 6.00
C ARG A 21 -11.98 -9.47 6.23
N TYR A 22 -11.82 -8.26 5.69
CA TYR A 22 -10.52 -7.57 5.68
C TYR A 22 -10.45 -6.29 6.50
N THR A 23 -11.56 -5.83 7.09
CA THR A 23 -11.54 -4.61 7.93
C THR A 23 -10.74 -4.79 9.24
N ASN A 24 -10.37 -6.02 9.61
CA ASN A 24 -9.59 -6.37 10.80
C ASN A 24 -8.36 -7.25 10.52
N VAL A 25 -7.84 -7.29 9.28
CA VAL A 25 -6.72 -8.20 8.91
C VAL A 25 -5.33 -7.65 9.16
N PHE A 26 -5.21 -6.37 9.53
CA PHE A 26 -3.94 -5.76 9.89
C PHE A 26 -4.13 -4.61 10.86
N ASN A 27 -3.09 -4.36 11.64
CA ASN A 27 -3.01 -3.20 12.51
C ASN A 27 -2.31 -2.03 11.79
N LEU A 28 -2.67 -0.81 12.16
CA LEU A 28 -2.02 0.41 11.71
C LEU A 28 -1.41 1.12 12.91
N TYR A 29 -0.20 1.63 12.72
CA TYR A 29 0.52 2.43 13.70
C TYR A 29 1.15 3.63 13.00
N ASN A 30 1.31 4.75 13.69
CA ASN A 30 2.15 5.84 13.19
C ASN A 30 3.61 5.51 13.49
N SER A 31 4.51 5.77 12.55
CA SER A 31 5.95 5.68 12.80
C SER A 31 6.38 6.74 13.82
N GLU A 32 7.11 6.33 14.86
CA GLU A 32 7.60 7.22 15.93
C GLU A 32 8.95 7.89 15.60
N THR A 33 9.66 7.43 14.57
CA THR A 33 11.02 7.87 14.24
C THR A 33 11.09 8.67 12.93
N PRO A 34 11.42 9.97 12.98
CA PRO A 34 11.60 10.81 11.78
C PRO A 34 12.95 10.61 11.07
N HIS A 35 13.94 9.97 11.73
CA HIS A 35 15.35 10.12 11.36
C HIS A 35 15.75 9.52 10.01
N GLU A 36 14.99 8.57 9.46
CA GLU A 36 15.13 8.10 8.08
C GLU A 36 13.75 7.72 7.53
N SER A 37 12.84 8.70 7.43
CA SER A 37 11.54 8.44 6.81
C SER A 37 11.71 8.00 5.34
N PRO A 38 11.06 6.91 4.90
CA PRO A 38 11.04 6.52 3.49
C PRO A 38 10.26 7.48 2.58
N ALA A 39 9.82 8.65 3.07
CA ALA A 39 9.04 9.62 2.31
C ALA A 39 9.71 10.09 1.00
N ALA A 40 11.04 10.16 0.96
CA ALA A 40 11.78 10.53 -0.25
C ALA A 40 11.76 9.44 -1.35
N ARG A 41 11.51 8.17 -0.98
CA ARG A 41 11.60 7.05 -1.94
C ARG A 41 10.57 7.14 -3.06
N LEU A 42 9.35 7.62 -2.76
CA LEU A 42 8.34 7.81 -3.80
C LEU A 42 8.77 8.87 -4.82
N PRO A 43 9.03 10.15 -4.45
CA PRO A 43 9.45 11.15 -5.43
C PRO A 43 10.74 10.76 -6.15
N ASP A 44 11.70 10.10 -5.48
CA ASP A 44 12.91 9.59 -6.13
C ASP A 44 12.57 8.55 -7.20
N HIS A 45 11.71 7.57 -6.89
CA HIS A 45 11.27 6.57 -7.86
C HIS A 45 10.53 7.22 -9.05
N LEU A 46 9.57 8.10 -8.77
CA LEU A 46 8.80 8.77 -9.81
C LEU A 46 9.67 9.62 -10.75
N ASN A 47 10.72 10.26 -10.23
CA ASN A 47 11.61 11.12 -11.00
C ASN A 47 12.72 10.35 -11.72
N ASN A 48 13.33 9.37 -11.07
CA ASN A 48 14.54 8.72 -11.58
C ASN A 48 14.23 7.45 -12.39
N GLU A 49 13.20 6.70 -12.00
CA GLU A 49 12.84 5.42 -12.65
C GLU A 49 11.69 5.60 -13.64
N TRP A 50 10.69 6.43 -13.31
CA TRP A 50 9.55 6.68 -14.21
C TRP A 50 9.67 7.97 -15.04
N TRP A 51 10.72 8.77 -14.80
CA TRP A 51 11.02 10.02 -15.51
C TRP A 51 9.86 11.03 -15.58
N LEU A 52 9.04 11.11 -14.52
CA LEU A 52 7.82 11.94 -14.50
C LEU A 52 8.04 13.40 -14.08
N HIS A 53 9.22 13.76 -13.57
CA HIS A 53 9.58 15.13 -13.17
C HIS A 53 8.55 15.80 -12.23
N VAL A 54 8.15 15.08 -11.18
CA VAL A 54 7.15 15.51 -10.21
C VAL A 54 7.74 16.36 -9.09
N GLN A 55 6.93 17.32 -8.62
CA GLN A 55 7.13 17.98 -7.33
C GLN A 55 6.38 17.23 -6.24
N SER A 56 6.91 17.22 -5.02
CA SER A 56 6.29 16.54 -3.89
C SER A 56 6.29 17.35 -2.61
N GLN A 57 5.26 17.16 -1.79
CA GLN A 57 5.15 17.72 -0.45
C GLN A 57 4.76 16.62 0.54
N SER A 58 5.53 16.49 1.62
CA SER A 58 5.29 15.50 2.68
C SER A 58 4.48 16.07 3.83
N TYR A 59 3.60 15.25 4.39
CA TYR A 59 2.78 15.51 5.57
C TYR A 59 3.05 14.42 6.63
N PRO A 60 2.83 14.73 7.92
CA PRO A 60 3.13 13.80 9.01
C PRO A 60 2.21 12.56 8.99
N PRO A 61 2.60 11.45 9.65
CA PRO A 61 1.85 10.19 9.64
C PRO A 61 0.47 10.27 10.29
N ASN A 62 0.21 11.28 11.12
CA ASN A 62 -1.08 11.52 11.76
C ASN A 62 -2.02 12.44 10.97
N ALA A 63 -1.71 12.76 9.70
CA ALA A 63 -2.54 13.66 8.89
C ALA A 63 -3.91 13.06 8.48
N MET A 64 -4.08 11.74 8.60
CA MET A 64 -5.34 11.04 8.38
C MET A 64 -5.54 10.00 9.48
N ASP A 65 -6.79 9.79 9.89
CA ASP A 65 -7.12 8.80 10.90
C ASP A 65 -6.94 7.36 10.37
N HIS A 66 -6.58 6.45 11.27
CA HIS A 66 -6.29 5.06 10.90
C HIS A 66 -7.50 4.30 10.38
N ASP A 67 -8.72 4.63 10.82
CA ASP A 67 -9.91 3.91 10.36
C ASP A 67 -10.26 4.27 8.91
N THR A 68 -10.06 5.54 8.53
CA THR A 68 -10.16 6.00 7.15
C THR A 68 -9.07 5.39 6.29
N LEU A 69 -7.81 5.40 6.74
CA LEU A 69 -6.73 4.76 5.97
C LEU A 69 -6.97 3.25 5.84
N ARG A 70 -7.38 2.56 6.90
CA ARG A 70 -7.66 1.11 6.84
C ARG A 70 -8.75 0.80 5.82
N ARG A 71 -9.86 1.55 5.85
CA ARG A 71 -10.96 1.41 4.88
C ARG A 71 -10.48 1.69 3.45
N ASP A 72 -9.63 2.70 3.25
CA ASP A 72 -9.05 2.98 1.93
C ASP A 72 -8.19 1.80 1.48
N LEU A 73 -7.22 1.34 2.28
CA LEU A 73 -6.33 0.25 1.91
C LEU A 73 -7.08 -1.06 1.61
N SER A 74 -8.17 -1.34 2.33
CA SER A 74 -8.95 -2.57 2.18
C SER A 74 -10.14 -2.47 1.22
N SER A 75 -10.36 -1.33 0.56
CA SER A 75 -11.58 -1.09 -0.24
C SER A 75 -11.67 -1.96 -1.50
N ASP A 76 -10.54 -2.19 -2.16
CA ASP A 76 -10.39 -3.13 -3.27
C ASP A 76 -9.09 -3.90 -3.10
N ILE A 77 -9.22 -5.14 -2.62
CA ILE A 77 -8.08 -6.02 -2.32
C ILE A 77 -7.36 -6.50 -3.59
N ASN A 78 -8.05 -6.52 -4.73
CA ASN A 78 -7.52 -7.02 -6.01
C ASN A 78 -6.92 -5.90 -6.86
N HIS A 79 -7.08 -4.64 -6.43
CA HIS A 79 -6.53 -3.51 -7.15
C HIS A 79 -5.02 -3.41 -6.91
N ARG A 80 -4.25 -3.53 -8.00
CA ARG A 80 -2.80 -3.44 -7.98
C ARG A 80 -2.37 -1.97 -7.85
N ARG A 81 -2.13 -1.52 -6.62
CA ARG A 81 -1.76 -0.12 -6.32
C ARG A 81 -0.72 0.06 -5.22
N PHE A 82 -0.22 -1.04 -4.66
CA PHE A 82 0.83 -0.98 -3.64
C PHE A 82 2.18 -1.02 -4.35
N LEU A 83 2.75 0.15 -4.63
CA LEU A 83 4.05 0.28 -5.27
C LEU A 83 5.15 -0.11 -4.29
N TYR A 84 5.96 -1.11 -4.63
CA TYR A 84 7.06 -1.57 -3.79
C TYR A 84 8.29 -0.68 -3.93
N LEU A 85 8.77 -0.15 -2.80
CA LEU A 85 9.87 0.81 -2.68
C LEU A 85 11.08 0.24 -1.91
N GLY A 86 11.21 -1.09 -1.85
CA GLY A 86 12.30 -1.77 -1.14
C GLY A 86 11.99 -2.08 0.33
N HIS A 87 13.02 -2.34 1.13
CA HIS A 87 12.93 -2.65 2.57
C HIS A 87 13.27 -1.43 3.44
N THR A 88 12.84 -1.37 4.71
CA THR A 88 13.23 -0.22 5.56
C THR A 88 14.73 -0.20 5.81
N ALA A 89 15.34 -1.37 6.00
CA ALA A 89 16.79 -1.56 6.09
C ALA A 89 17.18 -2.89 5.45
N TRP A 90 18.46 -3.03 5.08
CA TRP A 90 18.98 -4.27 4.54
C TRP A 90 18.78 -5.44 5.53
N GLY A 91 18.30 -6.58 5.04
CA GLY A 91 18.04 -7.78 5.84
C GLY A 91 16.76 -7.76 6.69
N ARG A 92 15.99 -6.66 6.71
CA ARG A 92 14.71 -6.63 7.42
C ARG A 92 13.60 -7.32 6.61
N PRO A 93 12.81 -8.22 7.22
CA PRO A 93 11.70 -8.91 6.56
C PRO A 93 10.44 -8.02 6.54
N ASP A 94 10.57 -6.85 5.92
CA ASP A 94 9.48 -5.88 5.76
C ASP A 94 9.41 -5.36 4.32
N MET A 95 8.38 -4.59 4.00
CA MET A 95 8.31 -3.92 2.70
C MET A 95 7.88 -2.47 2.88
N VAL A 96 8.58 -1.55 2.25
CA VAL A 96 8.16 -0.16 2.08
C VAL A 96 7.27 -0.07 0.86
N LEU A 97 6.09 0.50 1.04
CA LEU A 97 5.05 0.61 0.02
C LEU A 97 4.60 2.05 -0.12
N ALA A 98 4.35 2.49 -1.35
CA ALA A 98 3.60 3.70 -1.63
C ALA A 98 2.24 3.33 -2.23
N VAL A 99 1.18 3.93 -1.68
CA VAL A 99 -0.20 3.63 -2.08
C VAL A 99 -0.94 4.93 -2.40
N PRO A 100 -1.50 5.12 -3.61
CA PRO A 100 -2.35 6.26 -3.88
C PRO A 100 -3.67 6.09 -3.13
N LEU A 101 -4.10 7.16 -2.44
CA LEU A 101 -5.38 7.16 -1.73
C LEU A 101 -6.52 7.31 -2.74
N GLN A 102 -7.61 6.55 -2.60
CA GLN A 102 -8.71 6.57 -3.58
C GLN A 102 -9.33 7.96 -3.71
N ASN A 103 -9.48 8.65 -2.58
CA ASN A 103 -9.93 10.04 -2.52
C ASN A 103 -8.76 11.03 -2.39
N GLY A 104 -7.58 10.67 -2.90
CA GLY A 104 -6.36 11.46 -2.83
C GLY A 104 -6.21 12.51 -3.92
N ALA A 105 -7.13 12.55 -4.91
CA ALA A 105 -7.09 13.55 -5.98
C ALA A 105 -7.50 14.93 -5.47
N ASN A 106 -6.65 15.92 -5.69
CA ASN A 106 -6.87 17.29 -5.23
C ASN A 106 -7.26 18.22 -6.40
N ALA A 107 -7.87 19.36 -6.08
CA ALA A 107 -8.29 20.36 -7.07
C ALA A 107 -7.13 20.93 -7.91
N ASP A 108 -5.91 20.92 -7.35
CA ASP A 108 -4.68 21.38 -8.00
C ASP A 108 -4.01 20.29 -8.88
N ARG A 109 -4.74 19.23 -9.23
CA ARG A 109 -4.28 18.08 -10.05
C ARG A 109 -3.21 17.20 -9.41
N THR A 110 -2.85 17.48 -8.15
CA THR A 110 -1.98 16.60 -7.40
C THR A 110 -2.72 15.36 -6.91
N HIS A 111 -1.98 14.35 -6.49
CA HIS A 111 -2.52 13.17 -5.84
C HIS A 111 -1.77 12.83 -4.55
N THR A 112 -2.50 12.49 -3.51
CA THR A 112 -1.94 12.11 -2.20
C THR A 112 -1.70 10.60 -2.14
N TRP A 113 -0.51 10.24 -1.70
CA TRP A 113 -0.06 8.87 -1.48
C TRP A 113 0.25 8.65 0.00
N ALA A 114 -0.05 7.46 0.52
CA ALA A 114 0.46 7.01 1.80
C ALA A 114 1.79 6.27 1.60
N ILE A 115 2.78 6.60 2.42
CA ILE A 115 4.06 5.87 2.51
C ILE A 115 4.01 5.01 3.76
N LEU A 116 4.07 3.71 3.54
CA LEU A 116 3.87 2.69 4.56
C LEU A 116 5.07 1.75 4.61
N SER A 117 5.29 1.12 5.76
CA SER A 117 6.03 -0.15 5.78
C SER A 117 5.15 -1.23 6.37
N VAL A 118 5.09 -2.40 5.74
CA VAL A 118 4.37 -3.56 6.25
C VAL A 118 5.36 -4.57 6.84
N HIS A 119 5.03 -5.07 8.02
CA HIS A 119 5.90 -5.91 8.83
C HIS A 119 5.20 -7.23 9.15
N LYS A 120 5.99 -8.30 9.12
CA LYS A 120 5.56 -9.60 9.64
C LYS A 120 5.48 -9.50 11.16
N SER A 121 4.44 -10.08 11.74
CA SER A 121 4.40 -10.26 13.18
C SER A 121 5.35 -11.37 13.60
N GLU A 122 6.17 -11.13 14.63
CA GLU A 122 7.00 -12.15 15.28
C GLU A 122 6.15 -13.29 15.85
N ASN A 123 4.92 -12.98 16.29
CA ASN A 123 3.95 -13.98 16.67
C ASN A 123 3.11 -14.39 15.44
N PRO A 124 3.17 -15.66 14.99
CA PRO A 124 2.44 -16.12 13.80
C PRO A 124 0.91 -16.12 13.98
N LYS A 125 0.41 -15.98 15.22
CA LYS A 125 -1.03 -15.86 15.52
C LYS A 125 -1.54 -14.42 15.40
N ARG A 126 -0.65 -13.44 15.27
CA ARG A 126 -1.02 -12.03 15.10
C ARG A 126 -0.97 -11.65 13.63
N PRO A 127 -1.88 -10.77 13.18
CA PRO A 127 -1.87 -10.30 11.81
C PRO A 127 -0.61 -9.48 11.51
N PRO A 128 -0.27 -9.31 10.22
CA PRO A 128 0.65 -8.27 9.78
C PRO A 128 0.24 -6.89 10.29
N TYR A 129 1.19 -5.97 10.32
CA TYR A 129 0.92 -4.60 10.70
C TYR A 129 1.66 -3.62 9.80
N PHE A 130 1.07 -2.45 9.63
CA PHE A 130 1.69 -1.36 8.87
C PHE A 130 2.08 -0.24 9.82
N PHE A 131 3.25 0.35 9.56
CA PHE A 131 3.58 1.69 10.01
C PHE A 131 3.28 2.68 8.91
N VAL A 132 2.52 3.70 9.24
CA VAL A 132 2.36 4.91 8.44
C VAL A 132 3.56 5.80 8.71
N HIS A 133 4.36 6.08 7.68
CA HIS A 133 5.51 6.97 7.80
C HIS A 133 5.10 8.41 7.49
N ASN A 134 4.52 8.63 6.32
CA ASN A 134 4.13 9.94 5.84
C ASN A 134 3.01 9.84 4.80
N TYR A 135 2.39 10.98 4.51
CA TYR A 135 1.64 11.17 3.29
C TYR A 135 2.43 12.08 2.36
N VAL A 136 2.42 11.79 1.06
CA VAL A 136 3.15 12.56 0.05
C VAL A 136 2.16 13.00 -1.02
N LYS A 137 2.03 14.30 -1.22
CA LYS A 137 1.25 14.90 -2.29
C LYS A 137 2.14 15.16 -3.49
N VAL A 138 1.76 14.64 -4.66
CA VAL A 138 2.57 14.63 -5.88
C VAL A 138 1.88 15.44 -6.99
N SER A 139 2.62 16.34 -7.66
CA SER A 139 2.05 17.36 -8.58
C SER A 139 1.33 16.83 -9.82
N ASP A 140 1.84 15.78 -10.47
CA ASP A 140 1.20 15.19 -11.66
C ASP A 140 0.51 13.86 -11.31
N GLY A 141 -0.57 13.97 -10.53
CA GLY A 141 -1.32 12.81 -10.05
C GLY A 141 -1.75 11.89 -11.19
N ARG A 142 -2.24 12.46 -12.30
CA ARG A 142 -2.73 11.68 -13.43
C ARG A 142 -1.63 10.87 -14.11
N ALA A 143 -0.46 11.46 -14.39
CA ALA A 143 0.64 10.72 -15.00
C ALA A 143 1.17 9.61 -14.08
N THR A 144 1.28 9.89 -12.77
CA THR A 144 1.74 8.88 -11.80
C THR A 144 0.78 7.70 -11.68
N LEU A 145 -0.52 7.94 -11.64
CA LEU A 145 -1.53 6.88 -11.60
C LEU A 145 -1.58 6.08 -12.90
N ALA A 146 -1.40 6.73 -14.05
CA ALA A 146 -1.32 6.06 -15.35
C ALA A 146 -0.11 5.13 -15.43
N ARG A 147 1.05 5.54 -14.90
CA ARG A 147 2.24 4.68 -14.80
C ARG A 147 2.04 3.53 -13.82
N LEU A 148 1.46 3.78 -12.65
CA LEU A 148 1.15 2.73 -11.69
C LEU A 148 0.23 1.66 -12.29
N ALA A 149 -0.80 2.07 -13.04
CA ALA A 149 -1.72 1.14 -13.70
C ALA A 149 -1.03 0.24 -14.76
N GLN A 150 0.16 0.64 -15.24
CA GLN A 150 0.98 -0.14 -16.17
C GLN A 150 2.08 -0.95 -15.45
N ALA A 151 2.29 -0.71 -14.15
CA ALA A 151 3.29 -1.42 -13.38
C ALA A 151 2.92 -2.90 -13.26
N TYR A 152 3.89 -3.76 -13.53
CA TYR A 152 3.73 -5.20 -13.46
C TYR A 152 3.85 -5.70 -12.02
N GLY A 153 3.24 -6.85 -11.76
CA GLY A 153 3.41 -7.59 -10.50
C GLY A 153 4.69 -8.42 -10.48
N PRO A 154 4.95 -9.11 -9.36
CA PRO A 154 6.07 -10.05 -9.24
C PRO A 154 6.06 -11.07 -10.38
N GLN A 155 7.22 -11.30 -10.99
CA GLN A 155 7.43 -12.34 -11.99
C GLN A 155 8.38 -13.39 -11.43
N ASN A 156 8.06 -14.67 -11.64
CA ASN A 156 8.90 -15.80 -11.25
C ASN A 156 9.28 -15.86 -9.75
N GLY A 157 8.45 -15.28 -8.87
CA GLY A 157 8.67 -15.30 -7.42
C GLY A 157 9.75 -14.35 -6.92
N VAL A 158 10.14 -13.35 -7.72
CA VAL A 158 11.07 -12.29 -7.30
C VAL A 158 10.34 -10.96 -7.27
N LEU A 159 10.30 -10.34 -6.08
CA LEU A 159 9.78 -8.99 -5.87
C LEU A 159 10.89 -7.96 -6.12
N GLU A 160 10.66 -7.07 -7.09
CA GLU A 160 11.61 -6.03 -7.51
C GLU A 160 11.08 -4.62 -7.26
N HIS A 161 11.99 -3.70 -6.95
CA HIS A 161 11.68 -2.28 -6.77
C HIS A 161 10.88 -1.72 -7.97
N GLY A 162 9.80 -0.99 -7.69
CA GLY A 162 8.93 -0.40 -8.71
C GLY A 162 7.81 -1.31 -9.22
N GLN A 163 7.77 -2.58 -8.81
CA GLN A 163 6.61 -3.43 -9.04
C GLN A 163 5.42 -2.98 -8.20
N ALA A 164 4.22 -3.13 -8.73
CA ALA A 164 2.99 -2.83 -8.01
C ALA A 164 2.32 -4.13 -7.56
N LEU A 165 1.75 -4.14 -6.37
CA LEU A 165 1.12 -5.30 -5.73
C LEU A 165 -0.37 -5.05 -5.46
N THR A 166 -1.14 -6.13 -5.38
CA THR A 166 -2.43 -6.15 -4.70
C THR A 166 -2.23 -6.28 -3.20
N LEU A 167 -3.26 -6.04 -2.39
CA LEU A 167 -3.13 -6.20 -0.92
C LEU A 167 -2.88 -7.67 -0.53
N GLU A 168 -3.46 -8.61 -1.28
CA GLU A 168 -3.22 -10.06 -1.06
C GLU A 168 -1.77 -10.44 -1.35
N GLU A 169 -1.23 -9.97 -2.49
CA GLU A 169 0.17 -10.20 -2.86
C GLU A 169 1.13 -9.57 -1.84
N VAL A 170 0.81 -8.40 -1.31
CA VAL A 170 1.59 -7.81 -0.20
C VAL A 170 1.70 -8.79 0.97
N PHE A 171 0.61 -9.44 1.37
CA PHE A 171 0.67 -10.40 2.47
C PHE A 171 1.34 -11.71 2.10
N ASP A 172 1.24 -12.16 0.85
CA ASP A 172 1.91 -13.37 0.39
C ASP A 172 3.43 -13.18 0.28
N GLU A 173 3.90 -12.09 -0.32
CA GLU A 173 5.31 -11.73 -0.37
C GLU A 173 5.91 -11.60 1.05
N LEU A 174 5.17 -10.97 1.97
CA LEU A 174 5.60 -10.84 3.36
C LEU A 174 5.79 -12.18 4.08
N LYS A 175 5.04 -13.23 3.71
CA LYS A 175 5.22 -14.57 4.28
C LYS A 175 6.52 -15.21 3.78
N MET A 176 6.89 -14.94 2.53
CA MET A 176 8.09 -15.46 1.87
C MET A 176 9.37 -14.77 2.32
N LEU A 177 9.27 -13.52 2.80
CA LEU A 177 10.41 -12.83 3.41
C LEU A 177 10.91 -13.61 4.63
N GLN A 178 12.11 -14.16 4.49
CA GLN A 178 12.91 -14.66 5.60
C GLN A 178 13.83 -13.52 6.04
N PRO A 179 13.98 -13.25 7.34
CA PRO A 179 15.06 -12.39 7.77
C PRO A 179 16.38 -13.03 7.35
N ALA A 180 17.31 -12.21 6.86
CA ALA A 180 18.67 -12.66 6.64
C ALA A 180 19.21 -13.15 8.00
N ASP A 181 19.43 -14.46 8.12
CA ASP A 181 20.07 -15.13 9.26
C ASP A 181 19.31 -15.12 10.61
N TRP A 182 18.14 -15.79 10.72
CA TRP A 182 17.64 -16.22 12.05
C TRP A 182 18.44 -17.45 12.52
N PRO A 183 19.26 -17.38 13.59
CA PRO A 183 19.90 -18.56 14.14
C PRO A 183 18.84 -19.45 14.82
N HIS A 184 19.01 -20.76 14.67
CA HIS A 184 18.17 -21.84 15.22
C HIS A 184 17.65 -21.62 16.65
#